data_AF-A0A558DB46-F1
#
_entry.id   AF-A0A558DB46-F1
#
_cell.length_a   1.000
_cell.length_b   1.000
_cell.length_c   1.000
_cell.angle_alpha   90.00
_cell.angle_beta   90.00
_cell.angle_gamma   90.00
#
_symmetry.space_group_name_H-M   'P 1'
#
loop_
_entity.id
_entity.type
_entity.pdbx_description
1 polymer ?
#
loop_
_entity_poly.entity_id
_entity_poly.type
_entity_poly.pdbx_seq_one_letter_code
_entity_poly.pdbx_strand_id
1 'polypeptide(L)'
;MIRPALLVPLLALGLSAAVPAQTTYRWVDAQGQVHYSDRPPPPEIQELEARRFAAPPPDPTLPYTLRKLTADFPVTLYTAGNCGDLCDSARSLLGSRGIPFTEFPLATQADLAAYRERFGVPEQVPSLSVGSSQLKGFEPGAWNRLLNDVGYPKAP
;
A
#
# COMPACT_ATOMS: atom_id res chain seq x y z
N MET A 1 38.14 -60.37 -7.31
CA MET A 1 37.07 -60.99 -8.13
C MET A 1 35.73 -60.74 -7.44
N ILE A 2 34.81 -60.10 -8.15
CA ILE A 2 33.34 -60.27 -8.13
C ILE A 2 32.57 -59.98 -6.81
N ARG A 3 31.73 -58.92 -6.83
CA ARG A 3 30.57 -58.72 -5.95
C ARG A 3 29.39 -59.58 -6.42
N PRO A 4 28.56 -60.12 -5.50
CA PRO A 4 27.12 -59.83 -5.56
C PRO A 4 26.52 -59.67 -4.13
N ALA A 5 25.71 -58.66 -3.80
CA ALA A 5 24.33 -58.32 -4.20
C ALA A 5 23.28 -58.80 -3.18
N LEU A 6 22.48 -57.83 -2.69
CA LEU A 6 21.08 -57.88 -2.23
C LEU A 6 20.70 -58.67 -0.95
N LEU A 7 20.25 -57.97 0.11
CA LEU A 7 18.81 -57.79 0.45
C LEU A 7 18.60 -57.00 1.77
N VAL A 8 17.78 -55.95 1.69
CA VAL A 8 17.16 -55.09 2.73
C VAL A 8 15.95 -55.92 3.30
N PRO A 9 15.35 -55.72 4.52
CA PRO A 9 15.03 -54.39 5.05
C PRO A 9 14.70 -54.17 6.56
N LEU A 10 14.39 -52.90 6.84
CA LEU A 10 13.36 -52.39 7.76
C LEU A 10 13.66 -52.31 9.27
N LEU A 11 13.64 -51.05 9.76
CA LEU A 11 12.68 -50.51 10.73
C LEU A 11 13.34 -49.78 11.92
N ALA A 12 13.58 -48.47 11.76
CA ALA A 12 13.53 -47.48 12.85
C ALA A 12 13.77 -46.08 12.27
N LEU A 13 12.73 -45.39 11.81
CA LEU A 13 12.80 -43.96 11.55
C LEU A 13 11.79 -43.24 12.45
N GLY A 14 12.33 -42.38 13.30
CA GLY A 14 11.66 -41.77 14.45
C GLY A 14 10.48 -40.87 14.08
N LEU A 15 9.47 -40.93 14.95
CA LEU A 15 8.38 -39.96 15.05
C LEU A 15 8.95 -38.55 15.21
N SER A 16 8.85 -37.73 14.17
CA SER A 16 9.04 -36.28 14.28
C SER A 16 7.71 -35.65 14.67
N ALA A 17 7.59 -35.25 15.93
CA ALA A 17 6.46 -34.45 16.42
C ALA A 17 6.52 -33.07 15.78
N ALA A 18 5.51 -32.69 15.00
CA ALA A 18 5.34 -31.34 14.52
C ALA A 18 4.98 -30.44 15.70
N VAL A 19 5.91 -29.56 16.09
CA VAL A 19 5.67 -28.48 17.05
C VAL A 19 4.74 -27.44 16.39
N PRO A 20 3.59 -27.10 16.99
CA PRO A 20 2.77 -26.01 16.48
C PRO A 20 3.51 -24.69 16.69
N ALA A 21 3.68 -23.93 15.60
CA ALA A 21 4.19 -22.57 15.64
C ALA A 21 3.29 -21.74 16.57
N GLN A 22 3.85 -21.27 17.69
CA GLN A 22 3.16 -20.35 18.58
C GLN A 22 3.19 -18.97 17.93
N THR A 23 2.05 -18.56 17.38
CA THR A 23 1.87 -17.22 16.83
C THR A 23 1.76 -16.23 17.98
N THR A 24 2.87 -15.59 18.35
CA THR A 24 2.85 -14.49 19.32
C THR A 24 2.44 -13.21 18.60
N TYR A 25 1.32 -12.62 19.02
CA TYR A 25 0.79 -11.37 18.51
C TYR A 25 1.41 -10.19 19.26
N ARG A 26 1.80 -9.15 18.52
CA ARG A 26 2.33 -7.90 19.08
C ARG A 26 1.43 -6.73 18.68
N TRP A 27 0.88 -6.01 19.64
CA TRP A 27 0.10 -4.78 19.38
C TRP A 27 0.53 -3.64 20.30
N VAL A 28 0.09 -2.42 19.98
CA VAL A 28 0.35 -1.22 20.76
C VAL A 28 -0.97 -0.68 21.29
N ASP A 29 -1.04 -0.35 22.57
CA ASP A 29 -2.25 0.25 23.16
C ASP A 29 -2.33 1.77 22.93
N ALA A 30 -3.43 2.39 23.37
CA ALA A 30 -3.67 3.83 23.23
C ALA A 30 -2.66 4.71 23.99
N GLN A 31 -1.87 4.12 24.88
CA GLN A 31 -0.84 4.77 25.68
C GLN A 31 0.57 4.56 25.09
N GLY A 32 0.69 3.85 23.97
CA GLY A 32 1.95 3.58 23.28
C GLY A 32 2.74 2.40 23.84
N GLN A 33 2.15 1.58 24.72
CA GLN A 33 2.83 0.41 25.29
C GLN A 33 2.70 -0.80 24.36
N VAL A 34 3.81 -1.50 24.16
CA VAL A 34 3.88 -2.70 23.31
C VAL A 34 3.50 -3.91 24.15
N HIS A 35 2.46 -4.63 23.71
CA HIS A 35 1.99 -5.87 24.33
C HIS A 35 2.32 -7.08 23.45
N TYR A 36 2.67 -8.20 24.08
CA TYR A 36 2.89 -9.49 23.44
C TYR A 36 1.93 -10.52 24.04
N SER A 37 1.16 -11.24 23.23
CA SER A 37 0.26 -12.31 23.72
C SER A 37 0.13 -13.44 22.72
N ASP A 38 -0.03 -14.64 23.26
CA ASP A 38 -0.31 -15.87 22.51
C ASP A 38 -1.81 -16.10 22.28
N ARG A 39 -2.66 -15.13 22.69
CA ARG A 39 -4.10 -15.10 22.41
C ARG A 39 -4.42 -14.00 21.40
N PRO A 40 -5.28 -14.28 20.40
CA PRO A 40 -5.68 -13.26 19.43
C PRO A 40 -6.33 -12.08 20.18
N PRO A 41 -6.00 -10.82 19.79
CA PRO A 41 -6.54 -9.66 20.46
C PRO A 41 -8.07 -9.61 20.33
N PRO A 42 -8.79 -9.11 21.35
CA PRO A 42 -10.23 -8.93 21.28
C PRO A 42 -10.62 -8.02 20.10
N PRO A 43 -11.77 -8.27 19.43
CA PRO A 43 -12.15 -7.61 18.17
C PRO A 43 -12.35 -6.09 18.26
N GLU A 44 -12.27 -5.52 19.46
CA GLU A 44 -12.48 -4.10 19.73
C GLU A 44 -11.18 -3.29 19.77
N ILE A 45 -10.02 -3.96 19.81
CA ILE A 45 -8.78 -3.35 19.33
C ILE A 45 -8.74 -3.67 17.85
N GLN A 46 -9.55 -2.93 17.09
CA GLN A 46 -9.16 -2.55 15.75
C GLN A 46 -7.81 -1.84 15.96
N GLU A 47 -6.73 -2.62 15.91
CA GLU A 47 -5.62 -2.28 15.04
C GLU A 47 -6.29 -1.54 13.91
N LEU A 48 -6.13 -0.21 13.89
CA LEU A 48 -6.41 0.56 12.70
C LEU A 48 -5.73 -0.30 11.65
N GLU A 49 -6.50 -1.09 10.91
CA GLU A 49 -6.10 -1.49 9.61
C GLU A 49 -5.84 -0.09 9.02
N ALA A 50 -4.61 0.39 9.04
CA ALA A 50 -3.63 -0.16 8.14
C ALA A 50 -4.31 -1.01 7.04
N ARG A 51 -5.37 -0.46 6.41
CA ARG A 51 -5.28 0.07 5.05
C ARG A 51 -3.90 0.70 4.94
N ARG A 52 -2.89 -0.16 4.92
CA ARG A 52 -1.65 0.08 4.25
C ARG A 52 -2.19 0.48 2.91
N PHE A 53 -2.04 1.77 2.63
CA PHE A 53 -2.04 2.37 1.32
C PHE A 53 -0.94 1.68 0.52
N ALA A 54 -1.05 0.35 0.39
CA ALA A 54 -0.18 -0.47 -0.38
C ALA A 54 -0.45 0.03 -1.78
N ALA A 55 0.59 0.62 -2.37
CA ALA A 55 0.61 0.88 -3.79
C ALA A 55 0.04 -0.37 -4.48
N PRO A 56 -0.77 -0.20 -5.55
CA PRO A 56 -1.33 -1.32 -6.28
C PRO A 56 -0.19 -2.32 -6.54
N PRO A 57 -0.42 -3.63 -6.37
CA PRO A 57 0.61 -4.62 -6.61
C PRO A 57 1.23 -4.37 -7.99
N PRO A 58 2.57 -4.44 -8.13
CA PRO A 58 3.25 -4.01 -9.33
C PRO A 58 2.69 -4.78 -10.54
N ASP A 59 2.00 -4.06 -11.42
CA ASP A 59 1.40 -4.65 -12.61
C ASP A 59 2.53 -5.10 -13.56
N PRO A 60 2.73 -6.41 -13.77
CA PRO A 60 3.86 -6.93 -14.53
C PRO A 60 3.80 -6.55 -16.01
N THR A 61 2.67 -6.05 -16.50
CA THR A 61 2.51 -5.57 -17.88
C THR A 61 3.09 -4.17 -18.10
N LEU A 62 3.31 -3.40 -17.02
CA LEU A 62 3.91 -2.09 -17.10
C LEU A 62 5.41 -2.18 -17.41
N PRO A 63 5.96 -1.24 -18.21
CA PRO A 63 7.40 -1.12 -18.44
C PRO A 63 8.17 -1.08 -17.11
N TYR A 64 9.35 -1.72 -17.06
CA TYR A 64 10.16 -1.81 -15.84
C TYR A 64 10.41 -0.44 -15.20
N THR A 65 10.74 0.57 -16.01
CA THR A 65 10.94 1.94 -15.53
C THR A 65 9.71 2.51 -14.83
N LEU A 66 8.51 2.30 -15.38
CA LEU A 66 7.27 2.77 -14.77
C LEU A 66 6.93 2.01 -13.48
N ARG A 67 7.17 0.70 -13.44
CA ARG A 67 7.00 -0.09 -12.21
C ARG A 67 7.92 0.38 -11.10
N LYS A 68 9.19 0.65 -11.41
CA LYS A 68 10.16 1.17 -10.46
C LYS A 68 9.74 2.56 -9.96
N LEU A 69 9.33 3.45 -10.86
CA LEU A 69 8.84 4.77 -10.49
C LEU A 69 7.61 4.71 -9.57
N THR A 70 6.65 3.82 -9.84
CA THR A 70 5.48 3.65 -8.95
C THR A 70 5.85 3.06 -7.59
N ALA A 71 6.90 2.25 -7.50
CA ALA A 71 7.42 1.77 -6.22
C ALA A 71 8.14 2.88 -5.44
N ASP A 72 8.95 3.69 -6.12
CA ASP A 72 9.77 4.74 -5.51
C ASP A 72 8.93 6.01 -5.18
N PHE A 73 7.97 6.37 -6.03
CA PHE A 73 7.17 7.60 -5.98
C PHE A 73 5.68 7.34 -6.20
N PRO A 74 5.02 6.51 -5.35
CA PRO A 74 3.62 6.15 -5.54
C PRO A 74 2.71 7.38 -5.64
N VAL A 75 1.73 7.31 -6.54
CA VAL A 75 0.74 8.35 -6.76
C VAL A 75 -0.55 8.01 -6.01
N THR A 76 -1.02 8.94 -5.18
CA THR A 76 -2.32 8.84 -4.51
C THR A 76 -3.16 10.07 -4.81
N LEU A 77 -4.36 9.83 -5.34
CA LEU A 77 -5.38 10.84 -5.61
C LEU A 77 -6.39 10.85 -4.46
N TYR A 78 -6.49 11.97 -3.75
CA TYR A 78 -7.45 12.16 -2.67
C TYR A 78 -8.70 12.84 -3.21
N THR A 79 -9.87 12.24 -2.97
CA THR A 79 -11.16 12.71 -3.51
C THR A 79 -12.22 12.80 -2.42
N ALA A 80 -13.34 13.47 -2.68
CA ALA A 80 -14.51 13.44 -1.78
C ALA A 80 -15.80 13.46 -2.60
N GLY A 81 -16.92 13.11 -1.97
CA GLY A 81 -18.21 12.98 -2.67
C GLY A 81 -18.71 14.27 -3.34
N ASN A 82 -18.28 15.44 -2.86
CA ASN A 82 -18.65 16.75 -3.42
C ASN A 82 -17.63 17.31 -4.43
N CYS A 83 -16.66 16.52 -4.88
CA CYS A 83 -15.55 16.99 -5.70
C CYS A 83 -15.91 17.24 -7.18
N GLY A 84 -16.96 16.57 -7.69
CA GLY A 84 -17.48 16.76 -9.05
C GLY A 84 -16.41 16.69 -10.16
N ASP A 85 -16.57 17.56 -11.16
CA ASP A 85 -15.75 17.62 -12.39
C ASP A 85 -14.24 17.81 -12.13
N LEU A 86 -13.85 18.38 -10.99
CA LEU A 86 -12.44 18.53 -10.63
C LEU A 86 -11.79 17.18 -10.36
N CYS A 87 -12.48 16.26 -9.68
CA CYS A 87 -11.98 14.90 -9.47
C CYS A 87 -11.94 14.10 -10.77
N ASP A 88 -12.94 14.29 -11.65
CA ASP A 88 -12.93 13.64 -12.96
C ASP A 88 -11.79 14.14 -13.84
N SER A 89 -11.52 15.45 -13.82
CA SER A 89 -10.39 16.06 -14.51
C SER A 89 -9.05 15.54 -13.97
N ALA A 90 -8.93 15.36 -12.65
CA ALA A 90 -7.76 14.76 -12.02
C ALA A 90 -7.53 13.31 -12.45
N ARG A 91 -8.58 12.47 -12.44
CA ARG A 91 -8.51 11.08 -12.93
C ARG A 91 -8.13 11.03 -14.40
N SER A 92 -8.72 11.91 -15.22
CA SER A 92 -8.44 12.01 -16.66
C SER A 92 -6.98 12.40 -16.93
N LEU A 93 -6.43 13.36 -16.17
CA LEU A 93 -5.02 13.76 -16.28
C LEU A 93 -4.09 12.58 -15.96
N LEU A 94 -4.34 11.84 -14.88
CA LEU A 94 -3.50 10.69 -14.52
C LEU A 94 -3.65 9.53 -15.52
N GLY A 95 -4.89 9.25 -15.95
CA GLY A 95 -5.22 8.18 -16.89
C GLY A 95 -4.67 8.42 -18.29
N SER A 96 -4.79 9.64 -18.83
CA SER A 96 -4.24 10.02 -20.15
C SER A 96 -2.71 9.91 -20.21
N ARG A 97 -2.04 10.02 -19.06
CA ARG A 97 -0.59 9.84 -18.91
C ARG A 97 -0.18 8.39 -18.64
N GLY A 98 -1.14 7.47 -18.50
CA GLY A 98 -0.88 6.07 -18.16
C GLY A 98 -0.24 5.89 -16.79
N ILE A 99 -0.48 6.81 -15.85
CA ILE A 99 0.12 6.78 -14.52
C ILE A 99 -0.75 5.91 -13.62
N PRO A 100 -0.22 4.83 -13.04
CA PRO A 100 -0.94 4.06 -12.02
C PRO A 100 -1.07 4.89 -10.74
N PHE A 101 -2.29 4.96 -10.18
CA PHE A 101 -2.54 5.67 -8.93
C PHE A 101 -3.52 4.91 -8.04
N THR A 102 -3.42 5.15 -6.73
CA THR A 102 -4.44 4.77 -5.76
C THR A 102 -5.41 5.93 -5.58
N GLU A 103 -6.70 5.68 -5.66
CA GLU A 103 -7.70 6.67 -5.26
C GLU A 103 -8.09 6.49 -3.79
N PHE A 104 -8.06 7.58 -3.04
CA PHE A 104 -8.42 7.63 -1.62
C PHE A 104 -9.62 8.57 -1.39
N PRO A 105 -10.84 8.03 -1.28
CA PRO A 105 -12.01 8.82 -0.98
C PRO A 105 -12.04 9.21 0.51
N LEU A 106 -12.23 10.50 0.79
CA LEU A 106 -12.43 11.04 2.13
C LEU A 106 -13.89 10.81 2.54
N ALA A 107 -14.18 9.64 3.11
CA ALA A 107 -15.53 9.23 3.47
C ALA A 107 -15.80 9.29 4.98
N THR A 108 -14.77 9.12 5.80
CA THR A 108 -14.86 9.04 7.26
C THR A 108 -14.08 10.14 7.95
N GLN A 109 -14.35 10.37 9.24
CA GLN A 109 -13.58 11.30 10.06
C GLN A 109 -12.10 10.90 10.17
N ALA A 110 -11.81 9.59 10.14
CA ALA A 110 -10.45 9.07 10.13
C ALA A 110 -9.72 9.42 8.83
N ASP A 111 -10.40 9.31 7.69
CA ASP A 111 -9.85 9.72 6.38
C ASP A 111 -9.53 11.22 6.35
N LEU A 112 -10.43 12.03 6.90
CA LEU A 112 -10.23 13.49 7.02
C LEU A 112 -9.06 13.82 7.95
N ALA A 113 -8.89 13.09 9.06
CA ALA A 113 -7.75 13.27 9.95
C ALA A 113 -6.42 12.94 9.24
N ALA A 114 -6.35 11.78 8.58
CA ALA A 114 -5.17 11.38 7.80
C ALA A 114 -4.87 12.37 6.65
N TYR A 115 -5.91 12.90 6.01
CA TYR A 115 -5.75 13.97 5.01
C TYR A 115 -5.15 15.22 5.65
N ARG A 116 -5.66 15.68 6.79
CA ARG A 116 -5.16 16.89 7.47
C ARG A 116 -3.73 16.74 7.97
N GLU A 117 -3.32 15.56 8.41
CA GLU A 117 -1.92 15.31 8.78
C GLU A 117 -0.98 15.46 7.60
N ARG A 118 -1.41 15.02 6.42
CA ARG A 118 -0.64 15.14 5.18
C ARG A 118 -0.70 16.56 4.64
N PHE A 119 -1.88 17.02 4.27
CA PHE A 119 -2.08 18.25 3.51
C PHE A 119 -2.38 19.48 4.38
N GLY A 120 -2.74 19.33 5.65
CA GLY A 120 -3.20 20.43 6.51
C GLY A 120 -4.65 20.82 6.27
N VAL A 121 -5.07 21.92 6.90
CA VAL A 121 -6.43 22.51 6.79
C VAL A 121 -6.43 23.77 5.92
N PRO A 122 -7.58 24.16 5.31
CA PRO A 122 -8.80 23.36 5.17
C PRO A 122 -8.60 22.20 4.18
N GLU A 123 -9.51 21.21 4.22
CA GLU A 123 -9.52 20.12 3.26
C GLU A 123 -9.90 20.63 1.87
N GLN A 124 -9.03 20.37 0.89
CA GLN A 124 -9.22 20.83 -0.48
C GLN A 124 -9.02 19.67 -1.44
N VAL A 125 -10.12 19.12 -1.95
CA VAL A 125 -10.09 18.04 -2.95
C VAL A 125 -10.36 18.57 -4.36
N PRO A 126 -9.82 17.93 -5.42
CA PRO A 126 -8.90 16.80 -5.33
C PRO A 126 -7.51 17.25 -4.85
N SER A 127 -6.76 16.33 -4.24
CA SER A 127 -5.35 16.54 -3.89
C SER A 127 -4.51 15.39 -4.40
N LEU A 128 -3.24 15.66 -4.68
CA LEU A 128 -2.29 14.68 -5.22
C LEU A 128 -1.13 14.49 -4.25
N SER A 129 -0.79 13.23 -3.96
CA SER A 129 0.49 12.87 -3.37
C SER A 129 1.32 12.08 -4.39
N VAL A 130 2.61 12.39 -4.46
CA VAL A 130 3.61 11.70 -5.29
C VAL A 130 4.85 11.46 -4.43
N GLY A 131 4.99 10.24 -3.91
CA GLY A 131 5.99 9.93 -2.88
C GLY A 131 5.84 10.85 -1.65
N SER A 132 6.86 11.65 -1.35
CA SER A 132 6.86 12.64 -0.26
C SER A 132 6.29 14.01 -0.65
N SER A 133 6.07 14.25 -1.94
CA SER A 133 5.56 15.53 -2.44
C SER A 133 4.04 15.51 -2.48
N GLN A 134 3.42 16.67 -2.24
CA GLN A 134 1.98 16.80 -2.11
C GLN A 134 1.48 18.14 -2.66
N LEU A 135 0.33 18.10 -3.34
CA LEU A 135 -0.35 19.27 -3.89
C LEU A 135 -1.82 19.25 -3.46
N LYS A 136 -2.27 20.36 -2.87
CA LYS A 136 -3.69 20.61 -2.59
C LYS A 136 -4.38 21.26 -3.78
N GLY A 137 -5.61 20.83 -4.05
CA GLY A 137 -6.39 21.34 -5.17
C GLY A 137 -5.93 20.82 -6.54
N PHE A 138 -6.81 21.01 -7.52
CA PHE A 138 -6.50 20.69 -8.92
C PHE A 138 -5.94 21.91 -9.63
N GLU A 139 -4.67 21.84 -10.03
CA GLU A 139 -4.08 22.79 -10.97
C GLU A 139 -3.26 21.97 -11.98
N PRO A 140 -3.74 21.82 -13.23
CA PRO A 140 -3.14 20.92 -14.20
C PRO A 140 -1.64 21.16 -14.44
N GLY A 141 -1.19 22.42 -14.45
CA GLY A 141 0.20 22.80 -14.64
C GLY A 141 1.12 22.32 -13.51
N ALA A 142 0.73 22.55 -12.26
CA ALA A 142 1.46 22.11 -11.07
C ALA A 142 1.51 20.59 -10.96
N TRP A 143 0.40 19.91 -11.25
CA TRP A 143 0.34 18.45 -11.26
C TRP A 143 1.25 17.87 -12.33
N ASN A 144 1.17 18.39 -13.56
CA ASN A 144 2.05 17.96 -14.64
C ASN A 144 3.53 18.23 -14.31
N ARG A 145 3.86 19.38 -13.72
CA ARG A 145 5.22 19.70 -13.29
C ARG A 145 5.72 18.68 -12.27
N LEU A 146 4.99 18.46 -11.18
CA LEU A 146 5.38 17.50 -10.15
C LEU A 146 5.57 16.08 -10.70
N LEU A 147 4.65 15.60 -11.53
CA LEU A 147 4.75 14.27 -12.14
C LEU A 147 5.95 14.17 -13.10
N ASN A 148 6.24 15.22 -13.86
CA ASN A 148 7.41 15.27 -14.74
C ASN A 148 8.71 15.29 -13.95
N ASP A 149 8.78 16.02 -12.84
CA ASP A 149 9.99 16.20 -12.02
C ASP A 149 10.46 14.87 -11.42
N VAL A 150 9.53 13.96 -11.08
CA VAL A 150 9.84 12.60 -10.62
C VAL A 150 9.98 11.58 -11.76
N GLY A 151 9.76 11.99 -13.01
CA GLY A 151 9.99 11.16 -14.19
C GLY A 151 8.79 10.37 -14.71
N TYR A 152 7.56 10.64 -14.27
CA TYR A 152 6.39 9.98 -14.85
C TYR A 152 6.16 10.36 -16.32
N PRO A 153 5.63 9.45 -17.16
CA PRO A 153 5.37 9.71 -18.58
C PRO A 153 4.49 10.93 -18.79
N LYS A 154 4.81 11.74 -19.81
CA LYS A 154 3.97 12.85 -20.27
C LYS A 154 2.77 12.30 -21.05
N ALA A 155 1.70 13.09 -21.12
CA ALA A 155 0.58 12.77 -22.00
C ALA A 155 1.09 12.71 -23.46
N PRO A 156 0.57 11.77 -24.27
CA PRO A 156 0.92 11.65 -25.68
C PRO A 156 0.52 12.88 -26.51
#